data_AF-A0AAV1BCS7-F1
#
_entry.id   AF-A0AAV1BCS7-F1
#
_cell.length_a   1.000
_cell.length_b   1.000
_cell.length_c   1.000
_cell.angle_alpha   90.00
_cell.angle_beta   90.00
_cell.angle_gamma   90.00
#
_symmetry.space_group_name_H-M   'P 1'
#
loop_
_entity.id
_entity.type
_entity.pdbx_description
1 polymer ?
#
loop_
_entity_poly.entity_id
_entity_poly.type
_entity_poly.pdbx_seq_one_letter_code
_entity_poly.pdbx_strand_id
1 'polypeptide(L)'
;MVVIMAISFTLANTRFRRNRTKLPKPFNKLTGFNAFWYSHHLFIIVYALLIIHGTKLYLTQEWYKKTTWMYLAIPITIYALERLIRALRSSIKSVKILKVAVYPGNVLAINMSKPQGFSYKSGQYMLVNCAAVSPLEWHPFSITSAPNDDYLSVHIKILGDWTRGLKSKFSEACQPANNGQSGLLRGECLKGDNSPSTFPRVLIDGPYGAPAQDYREYEVVLLVGLGIGATPMISILKDMVNNFKAMEEKKGLQWRKDHQ
;
A
#
# COMPACT_ATOMS: atom_id res chain seq x y z
N MET A 1 -13.64 -7.08 29.95
CA MET A 1 -13.54 -5.95 29.00
C MET A 1 -12.47 -4.93 29.39
N VAL A 2 -12.46 -4.43 30.63
CA VAL A 2 -11.52 -3.36 31.08
C VAL A 2 -10.04 -3.75 30.89
N VAL A 3 -9.64 -4.96 31.30
CA VAL A 3 -8.26 -5.45 31.12
C VAL A 3 -7.86 -5.48 29.65
N ILE A 4 -8.75 -5.96 28.77
CA ILE A 4 -8.51 -6.02 27.33
C ILE A 4 -8.34 -4.60 26.76
N MET A 5 -9.21 -3.66 27.16
CA MET A 5 -9.12 -2.26 26.76
C MET A 5 -7.82 -1.61 27.25
N ALA A 6 -7.37 -1.90 28.47
CA ALA A 6 -6.10 -1.39 29.00
C ALA A 6 -4.90 -1.89 28.20
N ILE A 7 -4.88 -3.16 27.79
CA ILE A 7 -3.84 -3.74 26.93
C ILE A 7 -3.84 -3.06 25.56
N SER A 8 -5.01 -3.00 24.88
CA SER A 8 -5.14 -2.37 23.56
C SER A 8 -4.72 -0.89 23.60
N PHE A 9 -5.13 -0.15 24.63
CA PHE A 9 -4.79 1.28 24.80
C PHE A 9 -3.30 1.49 25.05
N THR A 10 -2.68 0.65 25.88
CA THR A 10 -1.24 0.74 26.15
C THR A 10 -0.41 0.51 24.89
N LEU A 11 -0.77 -0.50 24.10
CA LEU A 11 -0.09 -0.82 22.84
C LEU A 11 -0.44 0.15 21.70
N ALA A 12 -1.56 0.90 21.81
CA ALA A 12 -1.91 2.01 20.91
C ALA A 12 -0.97 3.20 21.05
N ASN A 13 -0.38 3.38 22.23
CA ASN A 13 0.44 4.53 22.53
C ASN A 13 1.60 4.63 21.54
N THR A 14 1.84 5.85 21.05
CA THR A 14 2.87 6.17 20.04
C THR A 14 4.26 5.62 20.38
N ARG A 15 4.61 5.55 21.67
CA ARG A 15 5.89 5.01 22.14
C ARG A 15 6.02 3.51 21.83
N PHE A 16 4.98 2.72 22.10
CA PHE A 16 4.94 1.27 21.83
C PHE A 16 4.73 0.99 20.35
N ARG A 17 3.76 1.65 19.70
CA ARG A 17 3.42 1.46 18.28
C ARG A 17 4.59 1.78 17.34
N ARG A 18 5.35 2.85 17.60
CA ARG A 18 6.52 3.23 16.78
C ARG A 18 7.83 2.58 17.23
N ASN A 19 7.75 1.57 18.10
CA ASN A 19 8.89 0.83 18.63
C ASN A 19 10.00 1.75 19.19
N ARG A 20 9.60 2.82 19.92
CA ARG A 20 10.55 3.74 20.57
C ARG A 20 11.05 3.20 21.91
N THR A 21 10.30 2.29 22.52
CA THR A 21 10.64 1.62 23.78
C THR A 21 11.19 0.24 23.49
N LYS A 22 12.47 0.00 23.81
CA LYS A 22 13.07 -1.33 23.70
C LYS A 22 12.81 -2.10 24.99
N LEU A 23 11.91 -3.08 24.93
CA LEU A 23 11.66 -3.97 26.06
C LEU A 23 12.68 -5.13 26.08
N PRO A 24 13.07 -5.62 27.27
CA PRO A 24 13.91 -6.81 27.38
C PRO A 24 13.16 -8.05 26.85
N LYS A 25 13.91 -9.10 26.45
CA LYS A 25 13.30 -10.40 26.10
C LYS A 25 12.60 -10.98 27.35
N PRO A 26 11.40 -11.58 27.23
CA PRO A 26 10.69 -11.93 26.00
C PRO A 26 9.75 -10.84 25.44
N PHE A 27 9.64 -9.68 26.09
CA PHE A 27 8.65 -8.64 25.77
C PHE A 27 9.02 -7.76 24.58
N ASN A 28 10.20 -7.93 23.98
CA ASN A 28 10.60 -7.20 22.77
C ASN A 28 9.61 -7.36 21.60
N LYS A 29 8.91 -8.50 21.51
CA LYS A 29 7.86 -8.76 20.51
C LYS A 29 6.54 -8.03 20.76
N LEU A 30 6.32 -7.47 21.95
CA LEU A 30 5.13 -6.68 22.30
C LEU A 30 5.22 -5.21 21.86
N THR A 31 6.19 -4.86 21.03
CA THR A 31 6.40 -3.50 20.54
C THR A 31 6.36 -3.47 19.02
N GLY A 32 6.03 -2.32 18.44
CA GLY A 32 5.93 -2.14 16.99
C GLY A 32 4.51 -2.32 16.42
N PHE A 33 4.42 -2.19 15.10
CA PHE A 33 3.13 -2.14 14.39
C PHE A 33 2.32 -3.44 14.50
N ASN A 34 2.98 -4.60 14.48
CA ASN A 34 2.29 -5.89 14.61
C ASN A 34 1.61 -6.07 15.97
N ALA A 35 2.31 -5.78 17.06
CA ALA A 35 1.73 -5.84 18.41
C ALA A 35 0.55 -4.87 18.57
N PHE A 36 0.70 -3.66 18.02
CA PHE A 36 -0.40 -2.70 17.89
C PHE A 36 -1.59 -3.29 17.13
N TRP A 37 -1.35 -3.85 15.94
CA TRP A 37 -2.41 -4.35 15.06
C TRP A 37 -3.22 -5.47 15.70
N TYR A 38 -2.55 -6.50 16.24
CA TYR A 38 -3.22 -7.64 16.88
C TYR A 38 -3.95 -7.23 18.16
N SER A 39 -3.34 -6.41 18.99
CA SER A 39 -4.01 -5.92 20.21
C SER A 39 -5.21 -5.04 19.92
N HIS A 40 -5.23 -4.31 18.79
CA HIS A 40 -6.39 -3.51 18.41
C HIS A 40 -7.56 -4.39 17.98
N HIS A 41 -7.33 -5.49 17.26
CA HIS A 41 -8.40 -6.40 16.84
C HIS A 41 -9.16 -7.06 18.01
N LEU A 42 -8.61 -6.99 19.23
CA LEU A 42 -9.35 -7.35 20.45
C LEU A 42 -10.62 -6.51 20.66
N PHE A 43 -10.79 -5.40 19.94
CA PHE A 43 -12.04 -4.63 19.91
C PHE A 43 -13.25 -5.51 19.58
N ILE A 44 -13.09 -6.56 18.76
CA ILE A 44 -14.17 -7.49 18.41
C ILE A 44 -14.71 -8.19 19.66
N ILE A 45 -13.78 -8.69 20.50
CA ILE A 45 -14.12 -9.33 21.79
C ILE A 45 -14.74 -8.29 22.73
N VAL A 46 -14.20 -7.07 22.78
CA VAL A 46 -14.74 -5.99 23.63
C VAL A 46 -16.18 -5.64 23.22
N TYR A 47 -16.49 -5.51 21.93
CA TYR A 47 -17.85 -5.23 21.48
C TYR A 47 -18.81 -6.38 21.77
N ALA A 48 -18.41 -7.64 21.57
CA ALA A 48 -19.23 -8.78 21.97
C ALA A 48 -19.53 -8.77 23.47
N LEU A 49 -18.51 -8.54 24.31
CA LEU A 49 -18.67 -8.40 25.76
C LEU A 49 -19.55 -7.21 26.14
N LEU A 50 -19.48 -6.09 25.39
CA LEU A 50 -20.31 -4.91 25.64
C LEU A 50 -21.79 -5.17 25.35
N ILE A 51 -22.10 -5.95 24.31
CA ILE A 51 -23.48 -6.39 24.01
C ILE A 51 -23.99 -7.34 25.11
N ILE A 52 -23.17 -8.32 25.53
CA ILE A 52 -23.54 -9.25 26.62
C ILE A 52 -23.73 -8.48 27.94
N HIS A 53 -22.85 -7.54 28.25
CA HIS A 53 -22.94 -6.72 29.45
C HIS A 53 -24.20 -5.84 29.44
N GLY A 54 -24.50 -5.18 28.32
CA GLY A 54 -25.69 -4.35 28.16
C GLY A 54 -27.02 -5.13 28.22
N THR A 55 -27.04 -6.39 27.78
CA THR A 55 -28.23 -7.24 27.86
C THR A 55 -28.47 -7.81 29.26
N LYS A 56 -27.40 -8.06 30.02
CA LYS A 56 -27.41 -8.55 31.42
C LYS A 56 -27.39 -7.42 32.46
N LEU A 57 -27.65 -6.17 32.05
CA LEU A 57 -27.66 -5.03 32.97
C LEU A 57 -28.76 -5.20 34.03
N TYR A 58 -28.38 -5.13 35.31
CA TYR A 58 -29.27 -5.29 36.45
C TYR A 58 -30.26 -4.12 36.61
N LEU A 59 -29.85 -2.92 36.21
CA LEU A 59 -30.56 -1.65 36.44
C LEU A 59 -31.88 -1.53 35.65
N THR A 60 -32.04 -2.24 34.54
CA THR A 60 -33.21 -2.14 33.66
C THR A 60 -33.63 -3.54 33.22
N GLN A 61 -34.76 -4.03 33.73
CA GLN A 61 -35.25 -5.39 33.42
C GLN A 61 -36.00 -5.45 32.08
N GLU A 62 -36.66 -4.37 31.70
CA GLU A 62 -37.44 -4.31 30.46
C GLU A 62 -36.54 -4.32 29.22
N TRP A 63 -36.81 -5.24 28.30
CA TRP A 63 -35.97 -5.51 27.14
C TRP A 63 -35.86 -4.31 26.19
N TYR A 64 -36.94 -3.53 26.04
CA TYR A 64 -36.99 -2.37 25.12
C TYR A 64 -36.21 -1.15 25.66
N LYS A 65 -35.93 -1.07 26.96
CA LYS A 65 -35.09 -0.02 27.57
C LYS A 65 -33.60 -0.30 27.42
N LYS A 66 -33.21 -1.51 27.01
CA LYS A 66 -31.81 -1.91 26.81
C LYS A 66 -31.30 -1.44 25.44
N THR A 67 -30.98 -0.15 25.33
CA THR A 67 -30.63 0.49 24.05
C THR A 67 -29.20 0.23 23.57
N THR A 68 -28.31 -0.39 24.38
CA THR A 68 -26.90 -0.62 24.04
C THR A 68 -26.71 -1.35 22.71
N TRP A 69 -27.53 -2.35 22.41
CA TRP A 69 -27.42 -3.10 21.16
C TRP A 69 -27.79 -2.24 19.95
N MET A 70 -28.72 -1.29 20.08
CA MET A 70 -29.17 -0.42 18.99
C MET A 70 -28.02 0.50 18.54
N TYR A 71 -27.33 1.12 19.51
CA TYR A 71 -26.21 2.02 19.25
C TYR A 71 -24.97 1.29 18.71
N LEU A 72 -24.79 0.01 19.03
CA LEU A 72 -23.66 -0.79 18.53
C LEU A 72 -23.95 -1.46 17.19
N ALA A 73 -25.15 -2.04 17.02
CA ALA A 73 -25.45 -2.87 15.87
C ALA A 73 -25.41 -2.07 14.56
N ILE A 74 -26.01 -0.88 14.52
CA ILE A 74 -26.09 -0.08 13.28
C ILE A 74 -24.69 0.33 12.77
N PRO A 75 -23.79 0.91 13.57
CA PRO A 75 -22.43 1.22 13.09
C PRO A 75 -21.63 -0.03 12.72
N ILE A 76 -21.78 -1.13 13.47
CA ILE A 76 -21.08 -2.38 13.18
C ILE A 76 -21.54 -2.99 11.86
N THR A 77 -22.84 -2.97 11.56
CA THR A 77 -23.36 -3.49 10.29
C THR A 77 -22.90 -2.63 9.11
N ILE A 78 -22.94 -1.31 9.22
CA ILE A 78 -22.43 -0.40 8.19
C ILE A 78 -20.93 -0.66 7.94
N TYR A 79 -20.14 -0.77 9.01
CA TYR A 79 -18.72 -1.10 8.90
C TYR A 79 -18.49 -2.48 8.26
N ALA A 80 -19.23 -3.51 8.68
CA ALA A 80 -19.11 -4.86 8.13
C ALA A 80 -19.49 -4.90 6.63
N LEU A 81 -20.51 -4.16 6.22
CA LEU A 81 -20.92 -4.02 4.82
C LEU A 81 -19.83 -3.32 3.99
N GLU A 82 -19.26 -2.21 4.46
CA GLU A 82 -18.12 -1.55 3.80
C GLU A 82 -16.93 -2.52 3.66
N ARG A 83 -16.62 -3.24 4.75
CA ARG A 83 -15.51 -4.21 4.76
C ARG A 83 -15.76 -5.36 3.79
N LEU A 84 -17.00 -5.85 3.70
CA LEU A 84 -17.42 -6.91 2.78
C LEU A 84 -17.36 -6.44 1.32
N ILE A 85 -17.91 -5.27 1.00
CA ILE A 85 -17.86 -4.69 -0.35
C ILE A 85 -16.40 -4.55 -0.81
N ARG A 86 -15.51 -4.07 0.05
CA ARG A 86 -14.09 -3.99 -0.29
C ARG A 86 -13.45 -5.37 -0.46
N ALA A 87 -13.80 -6.37 0.34
CA ALA A 87 -13.30 -7.73 0.19
C ALA A 87 -13.77 -8.38 -1.12
N LEU A 88 -15.03 -8.18 -1.51
CA LEU A 88 -15.60 -8.67 -2.76
C LEU A 88 -15.02 -7.97 -3.99
N ARG A 89 -14.68 -6.67 -3.87
CA ARG A 89 -14.03 -5.89 -4.93
C ARG A 89 -12.52 -6.15 -5.03
N SER A 90 -11.90 -6.64 -3.96
CA SER A 90 -10.45 -6.85 -3.90
C SER A 90 -10.01 -7.82 -5.00
N SER A 91 -9.01 -7.41 -5.77
CA SER A 91 -8.45 -8.21 -6.86
C SER A 91 -6.98 -8.47 -6.55
N ILE A 92 -6.76 -9.47 -5.69
CA ILE A 92 -5.42 -9.86 -5.29
C ILE A 92 -4.75 -10.60 -6.45
N LYS A 93 -3.68 -10.01 -6.99
CA LYS A 93 -2.88 -10.59 -8.07
C LYS A 93 -1.43 -10.73 -7.64
N SER A 94 -0.79 -11.82 -8.05
CA SER A 94 0.65 -12.03 -7.84
C SER A 94 1.42 -11.39 -8.98
N VAL A 95 2.48 -10.65 -8.67
CA VAL A 95 3.32 -9.97 -9.68
C VAL A 95 4.77 -10.45 -9.60
N LYS A 96 5.46 -10.41 -10.75
CA LYS A 96 6.89 -10.68 -10.84
C LYS A 96 7.65 -9.35 -10.75
N ILE A 97 8.68 -9.29 -9.91
CA ILE A 97 9.57 -8.14 -9.85
C ILE A 97 10.49 -8.16 -11.08
N LEU A 98 10.52 -7.05 -11.81
CA LEU A 98 11.32 -6.87 -13.02
C LEU A 98 12.62 -6.13 -12.70
N LYS A 99 12.51 -5.02 -11.98
CA LYS A 99 13.63 -4.15 -11.64
C LYS A 99 13.43 -3.55 -10.27
N VAL A 100 14.50 -3.48 -9.49
CA VAL A 100 14.53 -2.77 -8.21
C VAL A 100 15.65 -1.74 -8.26
N ALA A 101 15.36 -0.52 -7.80
CA ALA A 101 16.32 0.56 -7.68
C ALA A 101 16.24 1.18 -6.29
N VAL A 102 17.38 1.31 -5.62
CA VAL A 102 17.51 2.04 -4.35
C VAL A 102 18.08 3.41 -4.63
N TYR A 103 17.34 4.47 -4.28
CA TYR A 103 17.76 5.85 -4.48
C TYR A 103 18.37 6.46 -3.20
N PRO A 104 19.33 7.40 -3.33
CA PRO A 104 19.78 8.23 -2.22
C PRO A 104 18.58 9.04 -1.69
N GLY A 105 18.43 9.13 -0.37
CA GLY A 105 17.25 9.74 0.27
C GLY A 105 16.20 8.74 0.77
N ASN A 106 16.57 7.46 0.93
CA ASN A 106 15.71 6.42 1.49
C ASN A 106 14.41 6.22 0.69
N VAL A 107 14.55 6.13 -0.63
CA VAL A 107 13.45 5.78 -1.54
C VAL A 107 13.80 4.49 -2.28
N LEU A 108 12.84 3.57 -2.31
CA LEU A 108 12.91 2.30 -3.02
C LEU A 108 11.95 2.37 -4.20
N ALA A 109 12.46 2.21 -5.43
CA ALA A 109 11.64 2.06 -6.62
C ALA A 109 11.57 0.59 -7.02
N ILE A 110 10.34 0.11 -7.20
CA ILE A 110 10.06 -1.27 -7.58
C ILE A 110 9.27 -1.24 -8.88
N ASN A 111 9.83 -1.87 -9.92
CA ASN A 111 9.14 -2.15 -11.16
C ASN A 111 8.73 -3.62 -11.17
N MET A 112 7.47 -3.87 -11.48
CA MET A 112 6.84 -5.17 -11.45
C MET A 112 6.05 -5.41 -12.74
N SER A 113 5.83 -6.67 -13.09
CA SER A 113 5.06 -7.07 -14.26
C SER A 113 3.61 -6.63 -14.11
N LYS A 114 3.02 -6.06 -15.16
CA LYS A 114 1.58 -5.74 -15.19
C LYS A 114 0.77 -7.03 -15.37
N PRO A 115 -0.14 -7.37 -14.44
CA PRO A 115 -0.96 -8.57 -14.58
C PRO A 115 -1.99 -8.41 -15.70
N GLN A 116 -2.39 -9.52 -16.33
CA GLN A 116 -3.42 -9.51 -17.37
C GLN A 116 -4.75 -8.95 -16.83
N GLY A 117 -5.39 -8.08 -17.62
CA GLY A 117 -6.62 -7.39 -17.25
C GLY A 117 -6.48 -6.37 -16.11
N PHE A 118 -5.25 -5.94 -15.77
CA PHE A 118 -5.02 -4.85 -14.83
C PHE A 118 -5.02 -3.50 -15.57
N SER A 119 -6.18 -2.87 -15.63
CA SER A 119 -6.36 -1.52 -16.17
C SER A 119 -6.51 -0.52 -15.03
N TYR A 120 -5.84 0.62 -15.12
CA TYR A 120 -5.85 1.67 -14.11
C TYR A 120 -5.79 3.05 -14.76
N LYS A 121 -6.21 4.08 -14.02
CA LYS A 121 -6.08 5.50 -14.41
C LYS A 121 -4.87 6.13 -13.73
N SER A 122 -4.25 7.11 -14.38
CA SER A 122 -3.13 7.85 -13.80
C SER A 122 -3.52 8.51 -12.48
N GLY A 123 -2.58 8.53 -11.53
CA GLY A 123 -2.82 9.05 -10.18
C GLY A 123 -3.48 8.05 -9.21
N GLN A 124 -3.93 6.88 -9.67
CA GLN A 124 -4.43 5.81 -8.79
C GLN A 124 -3.33 5.22 -7.91
N TYR A 125 -3.74 4.54 -6.84
CA TYR A 125 -2.84 3.78 -5.97
C TYR A 125 -3.24 2.31 -5.93
N MET A 126 -2.33 1.47 -5.47
CA MET A 126 -2.56 0.05 -5.21
C MET A 126 -2.05 -0.32 -3.83
N LEU A 127 -2.60 -1.37 -3.25
CA LEU A 127 -2.08 -2.00 -2.04
C LEU A 127 -1.01 -3.01 -2.44
N VAL A 128 0.11 -3.00 -1.73
CA VAL A 128 1.23 -3.92 -1.94
C VAL A 128 1.44 -4.73 -0.67
N ASN A 129 1.58 -6.04 -0.85
CA ASN A 129 1.93 -6.99 0.20
C ASN A 129 3.21 -7.74 -0.19
N CYS A 130 4.10 -7.91 0.79
CA CYS A 130 5.33 -8.67 0.63
C CYS A 130 5.39 -9.73 1.72
N ALA A 131 5.14 -10.99 1.35
CA ALA A 131 5.08 -12.10 2.29
C ALA A 131 6.38 -12.32 3.07
N ALA A 132 7.53 -11.93 2.50
CA ALA A 132 8.84 -12.02 3.15
C ALA A 132 9.04 -11.02 4.31
N VAL A 133 8.25 -9.93 4.35
CA VAL A 133 8.28 -8.94 5.43
C VAL A 133 7.14 -9.21 6.42
N SER A 134 5.91 -9.28 5.90
CA SER A 134 4.71 -9.55 6.70
C SER A 134 3.61 -10.07 5.77
N PRO A 135 3.11 -11.30 5.99
CA PRO A 135 2.15 -11.93 5.09
C PRO A 135 0.76 -11.30 5.13
N LEU A 136 0.40 -10.63 6.23
CA LEU A 136 -0.94 -10.08 6.43
C LEU A 136 -1.03 -8.56 6.23
N GLU A 137 0.10 -7.87 6.13
CA GLU A 137 0.12 -6.40 5.99
C GLU A 137 0.02 -5.96 4.53
N TRP A 138 -0.91 -5.05 4.28
CA TRP A 138 -1.12 -4.41 2.98
C TRP A 138 -0.87 -2.91 3.12
N HIS A 139 0.01 -2.37 2.29
CA HIS A 139 0.40 -0.96 2.35
C HIS A 139 0.06 -0.23 1.04
N PRO A 140 -0.59 0.94 1.10
CA PRO A 140 -0.99 1.68 -0.10
C PRO A 140 0.19 2.46 -0.69
N PHE A 141 0.38 2.35 -2.01
CA PHE A 141 1.36 3.11 -2.77
C PHE A 141 0.78 3.60 -4.10
N SER A 142 1.00 4.88 -4.41
CA SER A 142 0.63 5.46 -5.70
C SER A 142 1.39 4.79 -6.83
N ILE A 143 0.68 4.50 -7.91
CA ILE A 143 1.27 3.94 -9.13
C ILE A 143 2.01 5.08 -9.82
N THR A 144 3.28 4.88 -10.17
CA THR A 144 4.16 5.88 -10.80
C THR A 144 4.43 5.62 -12.29
N SER A 145 3.94 4.51 -12.83
CA SER A 145 3.91 4.19 -14.27
C SER A 145 2.70 4.84 -14.93
N ALA A 146 2.75 4.99 -16.25
CA ALA A 146 1.58 5.39 -17.04
C ALA A 146 0.67 4.18 -17.32
N PRO A 147 -0.65 4.37 -17.46
CA PRO A 147 -1.60 3.32 -17.80
C PRO A 147 -1.22 2.49 -19.04
N ASN A 148 -0.57 3.13 -20.00
CA ASN A 148 -0.13 2.51 -21.26
C ASN A 148 1.21 1.77 -21.15
N ASP A 149 1.91 1.85 -20.02
CA ASP A 149 3.16 1.10 -19.82
C ASP A 149 2.87 -0.40 -19.62
N ASP A 150 3.79 -1.25 -20.07
CA ASP A 150 3.76 -2.72 -19.91
C ASP A 150 4.18 -3.21 -18.51
N TYR A 151 4.65 -2.29 -17.68
CA TYR A 151 5.08 -2.54 -16.31
C TYR A 151 4.31 -1.64 -15.35
N LEU A 152 4.26 -2.08 -14.09
CA LEU A 152 3.80 -1.28 -12.98
C LEU A 152 5.01 -0.80 -12.19
N SER A 153 5.02 0.45 -11.76
CA SER A 153 6.07 0.98 -10.89
C SER A 153 5.50 1.67 -9.67
N VAL A 154 6.21 1.55 -8.55
CA VAL A 154 5.92 2.27 -7.30
C VAL A 154 7.21 2.83 -6.72
N HIS A 155 7.11 4.02 -6.13
CA HIS A 155 8.20 4.66 -5.39
C HIS A 155 7.83 4.74 -3.91
N ILE A 156 8.62 4.09 -3.07
CA ILE A 156 8.33 3.86 -1.65
C ILE A 156 9.38 4.60 -0.82
N LYS A 157 8.95 5.60 -0.04
CA LYS A 157 9.82 6.23 0.96
C LYS A 157 9.91 5.36 2.21
N ILE A 158 11.12 5.13 2.71
CA ILE A 158 11.35 4.31 3.90
C ILE A 158 11.11 5.14 5.16
N LEU A 159 9.99 4.88 5.85
CA LEU A 159 9.57 5.63 7.05
C LEU A 159 9.25 4.72 8.25
N GLY A 160 8.65 3.55 7.99
CA GLY A 160 8.19 2.61 9.01
C GLY A 160 8.95 1.29 9.05
N ASP A 161 8.60 0.45 10.04
CA ASP A 161 9.21 -0.87 10.24
C ASP A 161 9.04 -1.76 9.02
N TRP A 162 7.82 -1.81 8.47
CA TRP A 162 7.53 -2.59 7.26
C TRP A 162 8.37 -2.12 6.07
N THR A 163 8.41 -0.81 5.80
CA THR A 163 9.22 -0.28 4.68
C THR A 163 10.71 -0.51 4.88
N ARG A 164 11.22 -0.47 6.12
CA ARG A 164 12.62 -0.80 6.42
C ARG A 164 12.91 -2.28 6.17
N GLY A 165 12.01 -3.16 6.60
CA GLY A 165 12.08 -4.59 6.30
C GLY A 165 12.05 -4.87 4.80
N LEU A 166 11.18 -4.16 4.05
CA LEU A 166 11.11 -4.23 2.60
C LEU A 166 12.45 -3.86 1.96
N LYS A 167 13.04 -2.71 2.35
CA LYS A 167 14.36 -2.30 1.85
C LYS A 167 15.44 -3.35 2.16
N SER A 168 15.48 -3.90 3.38
CA SER A 168 16.44 -4.95 3.77
C SER A 168 16.33 -6.17 2.87
N LYS A 169 15.09 -6.67 2.66
CA LYS A 169 14.86 -7.87 1.84
C LYS A 169 15.21 -7.68 0.38
N PHE A 170 14.93 -6.51 -0.17
CA PHE A 170 15.34 -6.20 -1.54
C PHE A 170 16.85 -5.93 -1.65
N SER A 171 17.48 -5.30 -0.66
CA SER A 171 18.94 -5.12 -0.66
C SER A 171 19.70 -6.43 -0.50
N GLU A 172 19.19 -7.38 0.30
CA GLU A 172 19.76 -8.72 0.45
C GLU A 172 19.68 -9.51 -0.88
N ALA A 173 18.57 -9.38 -1.62
CA ALA A 173 18.40 -10.01 -2.93
C ALA A 173 19.28 -9.36 -4.02
N CYS A 174 19.60 -8.08 -3.83
CA CYS A 174 20.49 -7.25 -4.64
C CYS A 174 21.93 -7.31 -4.12
N GLN A 175 22.57 -8.48 -4.10
CA GLN A 175 23.99 -8.54 -3.75
C GLN A 175 24.81 -7.67 -4.72
N PRO A 176 25.84 -6.94 -4.24
CA PRO A 176 26.66 -6.12 -5.11
C PRO A 176 27.36 -7.02 -6.13
N ALA A 177 27.29 -6.64 -7.41
CA ALA A 177 28.12 -7.26 -8.43
C ALA A 177 29.58 -7.17 -7.98
N ASN A 178 30.24 -8.32 -7.85
CA ASN A 178 31.68 -8.36 -7.71
C ASN A 178 32.29 -7.70 -8.97
N ASN A 179 33.26 -6.82 -8.74
CA ASN A 179 34.12 -6.12 -9.69
C ASN A 179 33.58 -4.78 -10.26
N GLY A 180 33.96 -3.70 -9.58
CA GLY A 180 34.82 -2.70 -10.22
C GLY A 180 34.23 -1.79 -11.30
N GLN A 181 32.93 -1.46 -11.29
CA GLN A 181 32.42 -0.36 -12.12
C GLN A 181 31.61 0.67 -11.32
N SER A 182 32.31 1.78 -11.04
CA SER A 182 31.85 3.18 -11.05
C SER A 182 30.55 3.55 -10.31
N GLY A 183 30.71 4.12 -9.11
CA GLY A 183 30.46 5.56 -8.90
C GLY A 183 29.03 6.12 -9.02
N LEU A 184 28.00 5.32 -9.25
CA LEU A 184 26.61 5.75 -9.15
C LEU A 184 25.91 4.92 -8.07
N LEU A 185 25.41 5.59 -7.03
CA LEU A 185 24.65 5.06 -5.88
C LEU A 185 23.27 4.51 -6.30
N ARG A 186 23.23 3.72 -7.37
CA ARG A 186 22.02 3.25 -8.06
C ARG A 186 22.19 1.75 -8.29
N GLY A 187 21.99 0.96 -7.22
CA GLY A 187 21.92 -0.49 -7.33
C GLY A 187 20.67 -0.85 -8.13
N GLU A 188 20.83 -1.01 -9.44
CA GLU A 188 19.78 -1.50 -10.33
C GLU A 188 19.90 -3.01 -10.44
N CYS A 189 18.96 -3.73 -9.84
CA CYS A 189 18.93 -5.19 -9.91
C CYS A 189 17.97 -5.59 -11.01
N LEU A 190 18.52 -6.03 -12.14
CA LEU A 190 17.77 -6.60 -13.25
C LEU A 190 17.73 -8.11 -13.09
N LYS A 191 16.58 -8.70 -13.43
CA LYS A 191 16.43 -10.15 -13.49
C LYS A 191 17.07 -10.67 -14.79
N GLY A 192 18.40 -10.60 -14.87
CA GLY A 192 19.17 -10.81 -16.10
C GLY A 192 20.40 -11.71 -16.03
N ASP A 193 21.09 -11.87 -14.89
CA ASP A 193 22.35 -12.62 -14.85
C ASP A 193 22.39 -13.67 -13.72
N ASN A 194 22.37 -14.95 -14.14
CA ASN A 194 22.95 -16.16 -13.54
C ASN A 194 23.16 -16.25 -12.00
N SER A 195 22.23 -15.73 -11.20
CA SER A 195 22.22 -15.93 -9.74
C SER A 195 20.82 -16.29 -9.24
N PRO A 196 20.69 -17.21 -8.26
CA PRO A 196 19.40 -17.66 -7.74
C PRO A 196 18.86 -16.74 -6.65
N SER A 197 19.08 -15.42 -6.71
CA SER A 197 18.41 -14.49 -5.78
C SER A 197 16.97 -14.25 -6.24
N THR A 198 16.11 -15.21 -5.93
CA THR A 198 14.67 -15.09 -6.19
C THR A 198 14.13 -13.91 -5.39
N PHE A 199 13.79 -12.81 -6.05
CA PHE A 199 13.10 -11.69 -5.42
C PHE A 199 11.90 -12.18 -4.61
N PRO A 200 11.62 -11.59 -3.44
CA PRO A 200 10.50 -12.02 -2.61
C PRO A 200 9.20 -11.88 -3.38
N ARG A 201 8.25 -12.80 -3.14
CA ARG A 201 6.93 -12.76 -3.75
C ARG A 201 6.18 -11.51 -3.28
N VAL A 202 5.68 -10.74 -4.23
CA VAL A 202 4.86 -9.55 -3.99
C VAL A 202 3.47 -9.78 -4.56
N LEU A 203 2.47 -9.44 -3.75
CA LEU A 203 1.06 -9.42 -4.14
C LEU A 203 0.60 -7.97 -4.22
N ILE A 204 -0.26 -7.69 -5.20
CA ILE A 204 -0.90 -6.38 -5.34
C ILE A 204 -2.41 -6.53 -5.26
N ASP A 205 -3.07 -5.51 -4.74
CA ASP A 205 -4.52 -5.38 -4.76
C ASP A 205 -4.91 -3.97 -5.23
N GLY A 206 -5.85 -3.88 -6.16
CA GLY A 206 -6.29 -2.64 -6.76
C GLY A 206 -6.64 -2.79 -8.25
N PRO A 207 -6.73 -1.67 -8.98
CA PRO A 207 -6.41 -0.30 -8.56
C PRO A 207 -7.47 0.35 -7.68
N TYR A 208 -7.06 1.34 -6.88
CA TYR A 208 -7.94 2.13 -6.02
C TYR A 208 -8.02 3.59 -6.47
N GLY A 209 -9.23 4.16 -6.30
CA GLY A 209 -9.56 5.52 -6.70
C GLY A 209 -8.77 6.59 -5.93
N ALA A 210 -8.45 7.71 -6.59
CA ALA A 210 -7.71 8.84 -6.05
C ALA A 210 -8.22 10.13 -6.72
N PRO A 211 -8.19 11.28 -6.04
CA PRO A 211 -8.80 12.52 -6.53
C PRO A 211 -8.14 13.10 -7.79
N ALA A 212 -6.88 12.75 -8.08
CA ALA A 212 -6.12 13.33 -9.19
C ALA A 212 -6.39 12.66 -10.57
N GLN A 213 -7.49 11.92 -10.74
CA GLN A 213 -7.77 11.17 -11.97
C GLN A 213 -8.38 12.01 -13.09
N ASP A 214 -9.09 13.08 -12.73
CA ASP A 214 -9.94 13.81 -13.68
C ASP A 214 -9.16 14.95 -14.36
N TYR A 215 -7.83 14.87 -14.37
CA TYR A 215 -6.95 15.87 -14.98
C TYR A 215 -7.19 16.07 -16.49
N ARG A 216 -7.81 15.08 -17.16
CA ARG A 216 -8.16 15.15 -18.59
C ARG A 216 -9.39 16.00 -18.88
N GLU A 217 -10.18 16.35 -17.86
CA GLU A 217 -11.38 17.17 -18.01
C GLU A 217 -11.06 18.67 -18.05
N TYR A 218 -9.78 19.04 -17.81
CA TYR A 218 -9.32 20.41 -17.76
C TYR A 218 -8.33 20.72 -18.89
N GLU A 219 -8.45 21.91 -19.49
CA GLU A 219 -7.53 22.38 -20.53
C GLU A 219 -6.14 22.73 -19.97
N VAL A 220 -6.11 23.29 -18.75
CA VAL A 220 -4.88 23.70 -18.07
C VAL A 220 -4.75 22.94 -16.76
N VAL A 221 -3.63 22.22 -16.60
CA VAL A 221 -3.35 21.40 -15.42
C VAL A 221 -2.12 21.93 -14.69
N LEU A 222 -2.29 22.34 -13.43
CA LEU A 222 -1.20 22.70 -12.52
C LEU A 222 -0.92 21.56 -11.54
N LEU A 223 0.22 20.88 -11.69
CA LEU A 223 0.63 19.79 -10.81
C LEU A 223 1.55 20.31 -9.70
N VAL A 224 1.09 20.27 -8.45
CA VAL A 224 1.88 20.65 -7.26
C VAL A 224 2.16 19.40 -6.43
N GLY A 225 3.43 19.01 -6.29
CA GLY A 225 3.83 17.82 -5.53
C GLY A 225 4.95 18.12 -4.54
N LEU A 226 4.74 17.79 -3.26
CA LEU A 226 5.76 17.92 -2.20
C LEU A 226 6.19 16.53 -1.71
N GLY A 227 7.50 16.25 -1.76
CA GLY A 227 8.07 15.00 -1.26
C GLY A 227 7.47 13.76 -1.93
N ILE A 228 6.98 12.80 -1.15
CA ILE A 228 6.34 11.59 -1.71
C ILE A 228 5.00 11.88 -2.38
N GLY A 229 4.37 13.03 -2.07
CA GLY A 229 3.15 13.48 -2.71
C GLY A 229 3.32 13.79 -4.20
N ALA A 230 4.55 13.87 -4.70
CA ALA A 230 4.83 13.98 -6.13
C ALA A 230 4.58 12.66 -6.91
N THR A 231 4.48 11.51 -6.23
CA THR A 231 4.34 10.19 -6.89
C THR A 231 3.14 10.05 -7.82
N PRO A 232 1.89 10.42 -7.46
CA PRO A 232 0.77 10.38 -8.40
C PRO A 232 0.98 11.33 -9.59
N MET A 233 1.64 12.47 -9.38
CA MET A 233 1.91 13.47 -10.43
C MET A 233 2.88 12.92 -11.48
N ILE A 234 3.82 12.06 -11.10
CA ILE A 234 4.74 11.39 -12.04
C ILE A 234 3.95 10.50 -13.01
N SER A 235 2.93 9.77 -12.52
CA SER A 235 2.08 8.94 -13.37
C SER A 235 1.26 9.79 -14.35
N ILE A 236 0.66 10.88 -13.86
CA ILE A 236 -0.10 11.83 -14.69
C ILE A 236 0.79 12.43 -15.77
N LEU A 237 1.98 12.93 -15.41
CA LEU A 237 2.91 13.54 -16.36
C LEU A 237 3.36 12.56 -17.44
N LYS A 238 3.69 11.31 -17.07
CA LYS A 238 4.05 10.27 -18.04
C LYS A 238 2.89 9.95 -19.00
N ASP A 239 1.68 9.86 -18.48
CA ASP A 239 0.49 9.61 -19.29
C ASP A 239 0.23 10.77 -20.27
N MET A 240 0.34 12.02 -19.81
CA MET A 240 0.26 13.20 -20.70
C MET A 240 1.30 13.13 -21.82
N VAL A 241 2.57 12.89 -21.49
CA VAL A 241 3.66 12.80 -22.48
C VAL A 241 3.40 11.65 -23.49
N ASN A 242 2.96 10.49 -23.01
CA ASN A 242 2.66 9.35 -23.89
C ASN A 242 1.49 9.68 -24.84
N ASN A 243 0.47 10.39 -24.36
CA ASN A 243 -0.66 10.82 -25.20
C ASN A 243 -0.24 11.87 -26.23
N PHE A 244 0.63 12.82 -25.87
CA PHE A 244 1.18 13.80 -26.82
C PHE A 244 1.95 13.12 -27.96
N LYS A 245 2.86 12.19 -27.63
CA LYS A 245 3.60 11.42 -28.64
C LYS A 245 2.69 10.63 -29.58
N ALA A 246 1.68 9.96 -29.02
CA ALA A 246 0.72 9.21 -29.83
C ALA A 246 -0.11 10.12 -30.77
N MET A 247 -0.39 11.36 -30.37
CA MET A 247 -1.05 12.34 -31.24
C MET A 247 -0.14 12.84 -32.36
N GLU A 248 1.14 13.12 -32.07
CA GLU A 248 2.13 13.52 -33.07
C GLU A 248 2.35 12.43 -34.12
N GLU A 249 2.51 11.18 -33.69
CA GLU A 249 2.65 10.04 -34.59
C GLU A 249 1.44 9.91 -35.52
N LYS A 250 0.21 10.01 -34.99
CA LYS A 250 -1.01 9.97 -35.80
C LYS A 250 -1.08 11.10 -36.82
N LYS A 251 -0.72 12.34 -36.43
CA LYS A 251 -0.67 13.49 -37.34
C LYS A 251 0.37 13.29 -38.45
N GLY A 252 1.54 12.77 -38.12
CA GLY A 252 2.59 12.45 -39.09
C GLY A 252 2.16 11.37 -40.08
N LEU A 253 1.49 10.31 -39.61
CA LEU A 253 0.91 9.28 -40.48
C LEU A 253 -0.19 9.85 -41.40
N GLN A 254 -1.05 10.71 -40.88
CA GLN A 254 -2.11 11.34 -41.67
C GLN A 254 -1.53 12.24 -42.77
N TRP A 255 -0.58 13.11 -42.42
CA TRP A 255 0.10 13.96 -43.39
C TRP A 255 0.75 13.17 -44.53
N ARG A 256 1.40 12.04 -44.21
CA ARG A 256 2.00 11.14 -45.22
C ARG A 256 0.96 10.50 -46.13
N LYS A 257 -0.25 10.20 -45.65
CA LYS A 257 -1.34 9.66 -46.47
C LYS A 257 -1.95 10.72 -47.39
N ASP A 258 -2.01 11.96 -46.93
CA ASP A 258 -2.62 13.05 -47.69
C ASP A 258 -1.70 13.60 -48.80
N HIS A 259 -0.40 13.28 -48.75
CA HIS A 259 0.64 13.77 -49.69
C HIS A 259 1.33 12.64 -50.49
N GLN A 260 0.70 11.45 -50.54
CA GLN A 260 1.14 10.31 -51.35
C GLN A 260 0.05 9.96 -52.37
#